data_AF-A0A4S1FL79-F1
#
_entry.id   AF-A0A4S1FL79-F1
#
_cell.length_a   1.000
_cell.length_b   1.000
_cell.length_c   1.000
_cell.angle_alpha   90.00
_cell.angle_beta   90.00
_cell.angle_gamma   90.00
#
_symmetry.space_group_name_H-M   'P 1'
#
loop_
_entity.id
_entity.type
_entity.pdbx_description
1 polymer ?
#
loop_
_entity_poly.entity_id
_entity_poly.type
_entity_poly.pdbx_seq_one_letter_code
_entity_poly.pdbx_strand_id
1 'polypeptide(L)'
;MKELKTVSEPANNGMDFPAEEYRERLRRTQEEMAKYDLPVLLLHQPENINYLSGLDQIGYFSYHALAVPSRGDPVLIVRDMEVPTAHSTSWVK
;
A
#
# COMPACT_ATOMS: atom_id res chain seq x y z
N MET A 1 -16.70 -10.23 -38.54
CA MET A 1 -16.13 -9.06 -37.83
C MET A 1 -16.90 -8.88 -36.54
N LYS A 2 -16.25 -9.04 -35.39
CA LYS A 2 -16.82 -8.70 -34.09
C LYS A 2 -15.89 -7.64 -33.51
N GLU A 3 -16.37 -6.40 -33.45
CA GLU A 3 -15.63 -5.29 -32.86
C GLU A 3 -15.43 -5.58 -31.37
N LEU A 4 -14.16 -5.76 -30.96
CA LEU A 4 -13.79 -5.69 -29.56
C LEU A 4 -13.85 -4.23 -29.14
N LYS A 5 -14.81 -3.89 -28.28
CA LYS A 5 -14.78 -2.64 -27.52
C LYS A 5 -13.54 -2.67 -26.64
N THR A 6 -12.57 -1.83 -26.94
CA THR A 6 -11.47 -1.51 -26.05
C THR A 6 -12.07 -0.76 -24.88
N VAL A 7 -12.31 -1.46 -23.76
CA VAL A 7 -12.39 -0.78 -22.48
C VAL A 7 -10.98 -0.24 -22.26
N SER A 8 -10.83 1.07 -22.25
CA SER A 8 -9.57 1.71 -21.87
C SER A 8 -9.33 1.34 -20.40
N GLU A 9 -8.55 0.28 -20.18
CA GLU A 9 -8.00 -0.01 -18.85
C GLU A 9 -7.22 1.24 -18.42
N PRO A 10 -7.53 1.84 -17.26
CA PRO A 10 -6.66 2.87 -16.72
C PRO A 10 -5.27 2.26 -16.63
N ALA A 11 -4.25 2.98 -17.10
CA ALA A 11 -2.87 2.52 -17.10
C ALA A 11 -2.52 1.96 -15.72
N ASN A 12 -2.47 0.63 -15.61
CA ASN A 12 -2.25 -0.02 -14.35
C ASN A 12 -0.77 0.15 -14.03
N ASN A 13 -0.44 1.04 -13.10
CA ASN A 13 0.91 1.30 -12.63
C ASN A 13 1.50 0.12 -11.80
N GLY A 14 0.98 -1.09 -11.96
CA GLY A 14 1.34 -2.28 -11.16
C GLY A 14 0.57 -2.40 -9.84
N MET A 15 -0.50 -1.62 -9.63
CA MET A 15 -1.30 -1.61 -8.40
C MET A 15 -2.71 -2.15 -8.65
N ASP A 16 -3.22 -2.99 -7.74
CA ASP A 16 -4.56 -3.59 -7.88
C ASP A 16 -5.71 -2.58 -7.74
N PHE A 17 -5.46 -1.47 -7.04
CA PHE A 17 -6.42 -0.39 -6.80
C PHE A 17 -5.81 0.98 -7.16
N PRO A 18 -6.64 1.99 -7.48
CA PRO A 18 -6.14 3.35 -7.67
C PRO A 18 -5.54 3.91 -6.36
N ALA A 19 -4.57 4.81 -6.47
CA ALA A 19 -3.87 5.38 -5.31
C ALA A 19 -4.83 6.08 -4.31
N GLU A 20 -5.91 6.65 -4.82
CA GLU A 20 -6.97 7.29 -4.05
C GLU A 20 -7.66 6.31 -3.09
N GLU A 21 -7.81 5.05 -3.49
CA GLU A 21 -8.42 4.03 -2.63
C GLU A 21 -7.53 3.70 -1.44
N TYR A 22 -6.22 3.54 -1.65
CA TYR A 22 -5.29 3.31 -0.55
C TYR A 22 -5.19 4.51 0.39
N ARG A 23 -5.21 5.74 -0.14
CA ARG A 23 -5.24 6.96 0.69
C ARG A 23 -6.50 7.03 1.55
N GLU A 24 -7.65 6.60 1.03
CA GLU A 24 -8.89 6.53 1.80
C GLU A 24 -8.82 5.44 2.88
N ARG A 25 -8.22 4.27 2.60
CA ARG A 25 -7.98 3.22 3.61
C ARG A 25 -7.08 3.75 4.74
N LEU A 26 -5.98 4.42 4.39
CA LEU A 26 -5.07 5.07 5.35
C LEU A 26 -5.80 6.09 6.22
N ARG A 27 -6.62 6.96 5.61
CA ARG A 27 -7.41 7.98 6.33
C ARG A 27 -8.29 7.33 7.40
N ARG A 28 -9.03 6.27 7.05
CA ARG A 28 -9.88 5.53 8.01
C ARG A 28 -9.04 4.89 9.13
N THR A 29 -7.88 4.32 8.81
CA THR A 29 -6.96 3.78 9.82
C THR A 29 -6.48 4.87 10.79
N GLN A 30 -6.11 6.05 10.29
CA GLN A 30 -5.67 7.19 11.10
C GLN A 30 -6.81 7.74 11.97
N GLU A 31 -8.06 7.76 11.48
CA GLU A 31 -9.24 8.11 12.27
C GLU A 31 -9.46 7.16 13.44
N GLU A 32 -9.27 5.85 13.24
CA GLU A 32 -9.33 4.88 14.34
C GLU A 32 -8.16 5.06 15.30
N MET A 33 -6.93 5.25 14.81
CA MET A 33 -5.75 5.52 15.65
C MET A 33 -5.95 6.73 16.57
N ALA A 34 -6.61 7.78 16.07
CA ALA A 34 -6.88 9.00 16.82
C ALA A 34 -7.80 8.76 18.03
N LYS A 35 -8.69 7.76 17.99
CA LYS A 35 -9.56 7.41 19.13
C LYS A 35 -8.79 6.82 20.32
N TYR A 36 -7.56 6.35 20.08
CA TYR A 36 -6.71 5.69 21.06
C TYR A 36 -5.40 6.47 21.31
N ASP A 37 -5.30 7.71 20.83
CA ASP A 37 -4.10 8.55 20.94
C ASP A 37 -2.82 7.86 20.44
N LEU A 38 -2.92 7.01 19.41
CA LEU A 38 -1.79 6.27 18.86
C LEU A 38 -0.97 7.16 17.91
N PRO A 39 0.29 7.50 18.21
CA PRO A 39 1.09 8.36 17.33
C PRO A 39 1.58 7.61 16.08
N VAL A 40 1.83 6.31 16.20
CA VAL A 40 2.31 5.44 15.12
C VAL A 40 1.75 4.04 15.31
N LEU A 41 1.32 3.41 14.21
CA LEU A 41 0.97 1.99 14.13
C LEU A 41 2.04 1.27 13.29
N LEU A 42 2.64 0.20 13.84
CA LEU A 42 3.61 -0.62 13.12
C LEU A 42 2.96 -1.94 12.69
N LEU A 43 2.89 -2.17 11.38
CA LEU A 43 2.28 -3.36 10.80
C LEU A 43 3.34 -4.33 10.29
N HIS A 44 3.22 -5.60 10.69
CA HIS A 44 4.12 -6.67 10.28
C HIS A 44 3.44 -7.76 9.45
N GLN A 45 2.11 -7.83 9.49
CA GLN A 45 1.37 -8.83 8.73
C GLN A 45 1.31 -8.41 7.25
N PRO A 46 1.72 -9.29 6.31
CA PRO A 46 1.75 -8.98 4.88
C PRO A 46 0.40 -8.48 4.34
N GLU A 47 -0.70 -9.03 4.85
CA GLU A 47 -2.06 -8.67 4.44
C GLU A 47 -2.39 -7.22 4.82
N ASN A 48 -1.99 -6.79 6.01
CA ASN A 48 -2.20 -5.41 6.47
C ASN A 48 -1.28 -4.42 5.75
N ILE A 49 -0.04 -4.85 5.47
CA ILE A 49 0.92 -4.06 4.67
C ILE A 49 0.36 -3.88 3.26
N ASN A 50 -0.09 -4.94 2.61
CA ASN A 50 -0.69 -4.88 1.27
C ASN A 50 -1.97 -4.03 1.28
N TYR A 51 -2.86 -4.22 2.26
CA TYR A 51 -4.12 -3.48 2.33
C TYR A 51 -3.93 -1.96 2.33
N LEU A 52 -2.92 -1.45 3.06
CA LEU A 52 -2.66 -0.02 3.18
C LEU A 52 -1.66 0.53 2.18
N SER A 53 -0.72 -0.27 1.67
CA SER A 53 0.36 0.21 0.80
C SER A 53 0.26 -0.25 -0.65
N GLY A 54 -0.47 -1.33 -0.94
CA GLY A 54 -0.47 -2.01 -2.24
C GLY A 54 0.74 -2.92 -2.47
N LEU A 55 1.70 -2.96 -1.55
CA LEU A 55 2.90 -3.80 -1.69
C LEU A 55 2.51 -5.27 -1.89
N ASP A 56 2.71 -5.75 -3.12
CA ASP A 56 2.60 -7.16 -3.47
C ASP A 56 4.01 -7.72 -3.66
N GLN A 57 4.37 -8.67 -2.79
CA GLN A 57 5.68 -9.33 -2.83
C GLN A 57 5.59 -10.75 -2.27
N ILE A 58 6.34 -11.67 -2.89
CA ILE A 58 6.51 -13.05 -2.42
C ILE A 58 7.54 -13.11 -1.26
N GLY A 59 8.31 -12.03 -1.06
CA GLY A 59 9.41 -11.92 -0.08
C GLY A 59 9.01 -11.78 1.39
N TYR A 60 7.76 -12.04 1.78
CA TYR A 60 7.25 -11.84 3.14
C TYR A 60 7.89 -12.73 4.22
N PHE A 61 8.68 -13.73 3.82
CA PHE A 61 9.53 -14.50 4.74
C PHE A 61 10.69 -13.66 5.32
N SER A 62 11.02 -12.54 4.67
CA SER A 62 12.03 -11.60 5.13
C SER A 62 11.38 -10.46 5.92
N TYR A 63 12.18 -9.77 6.72
CA TYR A 63 11.68 -8.66 7.52
C TYR A 63 11.15 -7.54 6.61
N HIS A 64 9.89 -7.19 6.82
CA HIS A 64 9.25 -6.01 6.28
C HIS A 64 8.26 -5.42 7.31
N ALA A 65 7.98 -4.13 7.17
CA ALA A 65 6.95 -3.47 7.97
C ALA A 65 6.38 -2.25 7.26
N LEU A 66 5.21 -1.80 7.70
CA LEU A 66 4.65 -0.50 7.35
C LEU A 66 4.48 0.31 8.64
N ALA A 67 5.17 1.44 8.72
CA ALA A 67 4.97 2.41 9.80
C ALA A 67 3.92 3.43 9.35
N VAL A 68 2.77 3.44 10.01
CA VAL A 68 1.67 4.35 9.74
C VAL A 68 1.67 5.45 10.81
N PRO A 69 1.99 6.71 10.48
CA PRO A 69 1.87 7.81 11.44
C PRO A 69 0.40 8.17 11.65
N SER A 70 0.09 8.84 12.76
CA SER A 70 -1.25 9.38 13.03
C SER A 70 -1.73 10.41 12.01
N ARG A 71 -0.80 11.03 11.26
CA ARG A 71 -1.08 11.94 10.14
C ARG A 71 0.02 11.87 9.10
N GLY A 72 -0.37 11.96 7.83
CA GLY A 72 0.56 11.96 6.69
C GLY A 72 0.72 10.58 6.07
N ASP A 73 1.68 10.46 5.16
CA ASP A 73 1.91 9.24 4.40
C ASP A 73 2.69 8.19 5.24
N PRO A 74 2.44 6.89 5.04
CA PRO A 74 3.13 5.83 5.77
C PRO A 74 4.54 5.60 5.19
N VAL A 75 5.38 4.88 5.94
CA VAL A 75 6.75 4.51 5.53
C VAL A 75 6.85 3.00 5.39
N LEU A 76 7.25 2.54 4.20
CA LEU A 76 7.59 1.15 3.96
C LEU A 76 9.02 0.86 4.42
N ILE A 77 9.16 -0.17 5.25
CA ILE A 77 10.44 -0.69 5.70
C ILE A 77 10.64 -2.03 5.01
N VAL A 78 11.54 -2.06 4.03
CA VAL A 78 11.88 -3.24 3.25
C VAL A 78 13.40 -3.38 3.16
N ARG A 79 13.85 -4.57 2.77
CA ARG A 79 15.24 -4.80 2.37
C ARG A 79 15.53 -4.06 1.05
N ASP A 80 16.80 -3.69 0.85
CA ASP A 80 17.24 -2.90 -0.31
C ASP A 80 16.89 -3.56 -1.66
N MET A 81 17.00 -4.89 -1.72
CA MET A 81 16.69 -5.70 -2.91
C MET A 81 15.20 -5.66 -3.30
N GLU A 82 14.31 -5.28 -2.39
CA GLU A 82 12.85 -5.21 -2.57
C GLU A 82 12.38 -3.78 -2.89
N VAL A 83 13.26 -2.78 -2.84
CA VAL A 83 12.93 -1.39 -3.21
C VAL A 83 12.33 -1.28 -4.62
N PRO A 84 12.84 -1.98 -5.66
CA PRO A 84 12.23 -1.95 -6.98
C PRO A 84 10.78 -2.47 -6.98
N THR A 85 10.52 -3.55 -6.23
CA THR A 85 9.17 -4.11 -6.07
C THR A 85 8.26 -3.10 -5.38
N ALA A 86 8.71 -2.50 -4.28
CA ALA A 86 7.95 -1.47 -3.56
C ALA A 86 7.60 -0.29 -4.48
N HIS A 87 8.52 0.19 -5.31
CA HIS A 87 8.21 1.25 -6.26
C HIS A 87 7.19 0.86 -7.32
N SER A 88 7.19 -0.41 -7.75
CA SER A 88 6.33 -0.93 -8.80
C SER A 88 4.92 -1.29 -8.35
N THR A 89 4.73 -1.74 -7.10
CA THR A 89 3.43 -2.24 -6.63
C THR A 89 2.82 -1.38 -5.53
N SER A 90 3.59 -0.45 -4.93
CA SER A 90 3.09 0.42 -3.86
C SER A 90 2.88 1.87 -4.31
N TRP A 91 1.83 2.49 -3.77
CA TRP A 91 1.60 3.93 -3.87
C TRP A 91 2.54 4.74 -2.95
N VAL A 92 3.11 4.10 -1.93
CA VAL A 92 4.05 4.70 -0.97
C VAL A 92 5.36 4.99 -1.68
N LYS A 93 5.89 6.22 -1.53
CA LYS A 93 7.11 6.70 -2.20
C LYS A 93 8.14 7.18 -1.19
#